data_AF-A0ABD6EV03-F1
#
_entry.id   AF-A0ABD6EV03-F1
#
_cell.length_a   1.000
_cell.length_b   1.000
_cell.length_c   1.000
_cell.angle_alpha   90.00
_cell.angle_beta   90.00
_cell.angle_gamma   90.00
#
_symmetry.space_group_name_H-M   'P 1'
#
loop_
_entity.id
_entity.type
_entity.pdbx_description
1 polymer ?
#
loop_
_entity_poly.entity_id
_entity_poly.type
_entity_poly.pdbx_seq_one_letter_code
_entity_poly.pdbx_strand_id
1 'polypeptide(L)'
;MLLVLNILVFLPTMMFCQKGVTLEEKVKTLQDSMYKKRIINMNMDKWRTYVRSSPRNYSMIVMFTALAQNVNCPICKPAYDEFYILANSYCYAYPELKALYFAVVEYDDSPQIFHQINLNTAPAVFHFPAKGAKKRADQMDMSRVGFDADSMAKFVYERTEIQIRILRPPNYAAPAVVLLLAMLVLGLLYMRRNNLEFLYNRTSWALICLCIVFAFMSGQMWNHIRGPPFVMTNPHTRETSFIHGSTQYQLVAETYLVAVLYAAITAGFIVLNDAADGKSDPNRRRIMAFVGLGLVVVFFSLLLSIFRSKYQGYPYSFLFR
;
A
#
# COMPACT_ATOMS: atom_id res chain seq x y z
N MET A 1 13.03 -39.28 -81.59
CA MET A 1 13.82 -39.95 -80.54
C MET A 1 14.37 -38.86 -79.64
N LEU A 2 13.91 -38.82 -78.37
CA LEU A 2 14.31 -37.93 -77.26
C LEU A 2 14.01 -36.43 -77.47
N LEU A 3 12.95 -35.83 -76.91
CA LEU A 3 12.45 -35.79 -75.52
C LEU A 3 13.41 -35.05 -74.57
N VAL A 4 12.84 -33.99 -73.96
CA VAL A 4 13.10 -33.43 -72.62
C VAL A 4 14.00 -32.18 -72.50
N LEU A 5 13.44 -31.20 -71.77
CA LEU A 5 14.08 -30.15 -70.96
C LEU A 5 14.37 -28.77 -71.61
N ASN A 6 13.38 -27.88 -71.59
CA ASN A 6 13.46 -26.62 -70.79
C ASN A 6 12.19 -25.76 -70.97
N ILE A 7 11.07 -26.25 -70.43
CA ILE A 7 9.97 -25.38 -70.01
C ILE A 7 10.40 -24.84 -68.65
N LEU A 8 11.13 -23.71 -68.64
CA LEU A 8 11.38 -22.97 -67.41
C LEU A 8 10.08 -22.23 -67.08
N VAL A 9 9.32 -22.86 -66.20
CA VAL A 9 8.08 -22.38 -65.60
C VAL A 9 8.32 -21.00 -65.00
N PHE A 10 7.71 -19.98 -65.58
CA PHE A 10 7.44 -18.69 -64.94
C PHE A 10 6.45 -18.93 -63.79
N LEU A 11 6.97 -19.30 -62.62
CA LEU A 11 6.21 -19.27 -61.37
C LEU A 11 6.27 -17.83 -60.86
N PRO A 12 5.15 -17.10 -60.71
CA PRO A 12 5.18 -15.82 -60.04
C PRO A 12 5.51 -16.10 -58.57
N THR A 13 6.69 -15.68 -58.14
CA THR A 13 7.01 -15.54 -56.72
C THR A 13 5.99 -14.59 -56.11
N MET A 14 4.93 -15.14 -55.51
CA MET A 14 4.13 -14.42 -54.54
C MET A 14 5.07 -14.08 -53.38
N MET A 15 5.70 -12.90 -53.44
CA MET A 15 6.12 -12.20 -52.25
C MET A 15 4.85 -11.95 -51.44
N PHE A 16 4.60 -12.83 -50.47
CA PHE A 16 3.71 -12.54 -49.36
C PHE A 16 4.38 -11.42 -48.55
N CYS A 17 4.19 -10.18 -49.00
CA CYS A 17 4.45 -9.01 -48.19
C CYS A 17 3.46 -9.11 -47.02
N GLN A 18 3.93 -9.54 -45.84
CA GLN A 18 3.17 -9.38 -44.60
C GLN A 18 2.88 -7.88 -44.48
N LYS A 19 1.67 -7.46 -44.86
CA LYS A 19 1.17 -6.12 -44.62
C LYS A 19 1.16 -5.94 -43.10
N GLY A 20 2.15 -5.23 -42.57
CA GLY A 20 2.14 -4.82 -41.18
C GLY A 20 0.86 -4.03 -40.88
N VAL A 21 0.28 -4.25 -39.70
CA VAL A 21 -0.92 -3.55 -39.24
C VAL A 21 -0.70 -2.04 -39.35
N THR A 22 -1.64 -1.35 -40.00
CA THR A 22 -1.54 0.09 -40.24
C THR A 22 -1.65 0.88 -38.94
N LEU A 23 -1.14 2.12 -38.91
CA LEU A 23 -1.18 2.98 -37.71
C LEU A 23 -2.62 3.20 -37.24
N GLU A 24 -3.53 3.50 -38.17
CA GLU A 24 -4.93 3.79 -37.89
C GLU A 24 -5.65 2.58 -37.28
N GLU A 25 -5.37 1.39 -37.80
CA GLU A 25 -5.93 0.14 -37.30
C GLU A 25 -5.42 -0.21 -35.90
N LYS A 26 -4.13 0.06 -35.62
CA LYS A 26 -3.57 -0.06 -34.26
C LYS A 26 -4.29 0.86 -33.28
N VAL A 27 -4.39 2.14 -33.62
CA VAL A 27 -5.04 3.16 -32.77
C VAL A 27 -6.51 2.82 -32.55
N LYS A 28 -7.23 2.41 -33.60
CA LYS A 28 -8.63 1.98 -33.50
C LYS A 28 -8.78 0.81 -32.54
N THR A 29 -7.93 -0.20 -32.65
CA THR A 29 -7.99 -1.38 -31.79
C THR A 29 -7.65 -1.07 -30.33
N LEU A 30 -6.67 -0.19 -30.09
CA LEU A 30 -6.34 0.30 -28.75
C LEU A 30 -7.50 1.10 -28.14
N GLN A 31 -8.14 1.95 -28.95
CA GLN A 31 -9.30 2.72 -28.55
C GLN A 31 -10.49 1.82 -28.18
N ASP A 32 -10.81 0.85 -29.03
CA ASP A 32 -11.86 -0.14 -28.76
C ASP A 32 -11.56 -0.97 -27.50
N SER A 33 -10.28 -1.30 -27.29
CA SER A 33 -9.84 -2.00 -26.08
C SER A 33 -10.01 -1.15 -24.83
N MET A 34 -9.68 0.14 -24.89
CA MET A 34 -9.83 1.10 -23.79
C MET A 34 -11.28 1.27 -23.35
N TYR A 35 -12.23 1.26 -24.30
CA TYR A 35 -13.66 1.31 -23.98
C TYR A 35 -14.14 0.04 -23.27
N LYS A 36 -13.60 -1.13 -23.63
CA LYS A 36 -13.93 -2.41 -22.98
C LYS A 36 -13.27 -2.58 -21.62
N LYS A 37 -11.99 -2.23 -21.52
CA LYS A 37 -11.17 -2.34 -20.32
C LYS A 37 -10.25 -1.12 -20.22
N ARG A 38 -10.26 -0.46 -19.06
CA ARG A 38 -9.44 0.74 -18.80
C ARG A 38 -7.94 0.48 -18.92
N ILE A 39 -7.51 -0.74 -18.63
CA ILE A 39 -6.14 -1.22 -18.78
C ILE A 39 -6.12 -2.37 -19.77
N ILE A 40 -5.17 -2.32 -20.70
CA ILE A 40 -4.98 -3.34 -21.72
C ILE A 40 -3.98 -4.38 -21.21
N ASN A 41 -4.43 -5.63 -21.02
CA ASN A 41 -3.53 -6.74 -20.72
C ASN A 41 -2.71 -7.09 -21.97
N MET A 42 -1.40 -7.08 -21.80
CA MET A 42 -0.42 -7.27 -22.86
C MET A 42 0.14 -8.69 -22.82
N ASN A 43 -0.06 -9.38 -23.93
CA ASN A 43 0.56 -10.65 -24.28
C ASN A 43 1.80 -10.35 -25.17
N MET A 44 2.64 -11.35 -25.46
CA MET A 44 3.82 -11.17 -26.32
C MET A 44 3.49 -10.60 -27.70
N ASP A 45 2.40 -11.04 -28.34
CA ASP A 45 2.00 -10.55 -29.67
C ASP A 45 1.52 -9.10 -29.64
N LYS A 46 0.72 -8.75 -28.62
CA LYS A 46 0.25 -7.37 -28.39
C LYS A 46 1.41 -6.45 -28.05
N TRP A 47 2.36 -6.91 -27.23
CA TRP A 47 3.57 -6.18 -26.90
C TRP A 47 4.40 -5.83 -28.13
N ARG A 48 4.64 -6.82 -29.00
CA ARG A 48 5.34 -6.60 -30.27
C ARG A 48 4.61 -5.60 -31.15
N THR A 49 3.28 -5.75 -31.28
CA THR A 49 2.48 -4.95 -32.21
C THR A 49 2.24 -3.52 -31.73
N TYR A 50 1.85 -3.33 -30.48
CA TYR A 50 1.41 -2.02 -29.97
C TYR A 50 2.50 -1.23 -29.25
N VAL A 51 3.52 -1.90 -28.69
CA VAL A 51 4.58 -1.23 -27.90
C VAL A 51 5.92 -1.20 -28.64
N ARG A 52 6.34 -2.27 -29.31
CA ARG A 52 7.66 -2.31 -29.96
C ARG A 52 7.64 -1.90 -31.43
N SER A 53 6.63 -2.32 -32.19
CA SER A 53 6.61 -2.07 -33.63
C SER A 53 6.26 -0.62 -33.95
N SER A 54 6.98 -0.06 -34.92
CA SER A 54 6.64 1.23 -35.54
C SER A 54 5.63 1.03 -36.68
N PRO A 55 4.90 2.06 -37.12
CA PRO A 55 4.82 3.43 -36.58
C PRO A 55 3.92 3.52 -35.33
N ARG A 56 4.14 4.55 -34.49
CA ARG A 56 3.31 4.92 -33.33
C ARG A 56 3.18 6.44 -33.22
N ASN A 57 1.98 6.93 -32.93
CA ASN A 57 1.67 8.33 -32.64
C ASN A 57 1.10 8.53 -31.23
N TYR A 58 1.16 7.48 -30.40
CA TYR A 58 0.67 7.46 -29.03
C TYR A 58 1.78 7.03 -28.09
N SER A 59 1.72 7.53 -26.86
CA SER A 59 2.52 7.06 -25.73
C SER A 59 1.83 5.92 -25.02
N MET A 60 2.60 4.96 -24.51
CA MET A 60 2.08 3.83 -23.75
C MET A 60 2.69 3.85 -22.34
N ILE A 61 1.85 3.83 -21.32
CA ILE A 61 2.26 3.63 -19.94
C ILE A 61 2.01 2.17 -19.60
N VAL A 62 3.09 1.44 -19.31
CA VAL A 62 3.03 0.00 -19.06
C VAL A 62 3.45 -0.28 -17.63
N MET A 63 2.58 -0.94 -16.89
CA MET A 63 2.91 -1.50 -15.59
C MET A 63 3.31 -2.97 -15.72
N PHE A 64 4.45 -3.33 -15.15
CA PHE A 64 4.92 -4.70 -14.98
C PHE A 64 4.55 -5.14 -13.58
N THR A 65 3.82 -6.24 -13.47
CA THR A 65 3.32 -6.75 -12.19
C THR A 65 3.34 -8.28 -12.16
N ALA A 66 3.17 -8.84 -10.97
CA ALA A 66 2.98 -10.27 -10.75
C ALA A 66 1.84 -10.44 -9.74
N LEU A 67 0.63 -10.69 -10.25
CA LEU A 67 -0.58 -10.83 -9.42
C LEU A 67 -0.88 -12.30 -9.10
N ALA A 68 -0.34 -13.23 -9.89
CA ALA A 68 -0.39 -14.66 -9.60
C ALA A 68 0.06 -14.99 -8.17
N GLN A 69 -0.75 -15.81 -7.48
CA GLN A 69 -0.51 -16.21 -6.08
C GLN A 69 0.83 -16.93 -5.89
N ASN A 70 1.33 -17.61 -6.93
CA ASN A 70 2.59 -18.35 -6.91
C ASN A 70 3.82 -17.45 -6.71
N VAL A 71 3.75 -16.17 -7.09
CA VAL A 71 4.88 -15.22 -6.98
C VAL A 71 4.89 -14.51 -5.62
N ASN A 72 3.77 -14.55 -4.88
CA ASN A 72 3.59 -13.97 -3.55
C ASN A 72 4.13 -12.53 -3.42
N CYS A 73 3.67 -11.62 -4.27
CA CYS A 73 4.05 -10.21 -4.24
C CYS A 73 3.01 -9.35 -3.50
N PRO A 74 3.22 -8.98 -2.22
CA PRO A 74 2.23 -8.26 -1.43
C PRO A 74 2.01 -6.82 -1.92
N ILE A 75 3.00 -6.20 -2.56
CA ILE A 75 2.96 -4.81 -3.03
C ILE A 75 2.32 -4.70 -4.42
N CYS A 76 2.38 -5.77 -5.22
CA CYS A 76 1.91 -5.75 -6.62
C CYS A 76 0.41 -5.50 -6.74
N LYS A 77 -0.40 -6.06 -5.82
CA LYS A 77 -1.85 -5.90 -5.83
C LYS A 77 -2.28 -4.47 -5.46
N PRO A 78 -1.83 -3.87 -4.34
CA PRO A 78 -2.10 -2.46 -4.04
C PRO A 78 -1.62 -1.50 -5.14
N ALA A 79 -0.42 -1.71 -5.70
CA ALA A 79 0.09 -0.88 -6.78
C ALA A 79 -0.74 -1.01 -8.07
N TYR A 80 -1.23 -2.21 -8.39
CA TYR A 80 -2.15 -2.43 -9.50
C TYR A 80 -3.47 -1.68 -9.31
N ASP A 81 -4.02 -1.69 -8.10
CA ASP A 81 -5.29 -1.02 -7.81
C ASP A 81 -5.15 0.52 -7.96
N GLU A 82 -4.04 1.11 -7.50
CA GLU A 82 -3.74 2.54 -7.72
C GLU A 82 -3.50 2.85 -9.21
N PHE A 83 -2.81 1.98 -9.95
CA PHE A 83 -2.62 2.13 -11.40
C PHE A 83 -3.96 2.03 -12.17
N TYR A 84 -4.88 1.19 -11.71
CA TYR A 84 -6.24 1.09 -12.24
C TYR A 84 -7.04 2.37 -12.03
N ILE A 85 -6.94 2.98 -10.84
CA ILE A 85 -7.59 4.27 -10.55
C ILE A 85 -7.06 5.35 -11.50
N LEU A 86 -5.75 5.41 -11.73
CA LEU A 86 -5.13 6.33 -12.69
C LEU A 86 -5.70 6.14 -14.10
N ALA A 87 -5.67 4.90 -14.61
CA ALA A 87 -6.14 4.59 -15.95
C ALA A 87 -7.64 4.89 -16.13
N ASN A 88 -8.46 4.58 -15.13
CA ASN A 88 -9.89 4.89 -15.15
C ASN A 88 -10.14 6.41 -15.13
N SER A 89 -9.37 7.16 -14.34
CA SER A 89 -9.45 8.62 -14.27
C SER A 89 -9.12 9.26 -15.62
N TYR A 90 -8.08 8.76 -16.31
CA TYR A 90 -7.74 9.18 -17.67
C TYR A 90 -8.87 8.92 -18.66
N CYS A 91 -9.42 7.69 -18.67
CA CYS A 91 -10.50 7.34 -19.61
C CYS A 91 -11.75 8.18 -19.39
N TYR A 92 -12.01 8.61 -18.15
CA TYR A 92 -13.12 9.50 -17.83
C TYR A 92 -12.86 10.94 -18.29
N ALA A 93 -11.65 11.46 -18.09
CA ALA A 93 -11.30 12.83 -18.45
C ALA A 93 -11.09 13.03 -19.96
N TYR A 94 -10.52 12.03 -20.65
CA TYR A 94 -10.07 12.14 -22.04
C TYR A 94 -10.53 10.94 -22.89
N PRO A 95 -11.84 10.70 -23.06
CA PRO A 95 -12.34 9.54 -23.79
C PRO A 95 -11.94 9.53 -25.27
N GLU A 96 -11.81 10.70 -25.91
CA GLU A 96 -11.53 10.83 -27.35
C GLU A 96 -10.03 11.02 -27.67
N LEU A 97 -9.18 11.19 -26.66
CA LEU A 97 -7.76 11.50 -26.86
C LEU A 97 -6.96 10.23 -27.19
N LYS A 98 -6.52 10.12 -28.45
CA LYS A 98 -5.77 8.97 -28.98
C LYS A 98 -4.26 9.07 -28.79
N ALA A 99 -3.82 9.78 -27.74
CA ALA A 99 -2.40 10.10 -27.51
C ALA A 99 -1.75 9.24 -26.42
N LEU A 100 -2.54 8.66 -25.50
CA LEU A 100 -2.03 7.93 -24.35
C LEU A 100 -2.87 6.70 -24.06
N TYR A 101 -2.20 5.57 -23.80
CA TYR A 101 -2.85 4.31 -23.44
C TYR A 101 -2.16 3.67 -22.23
N PHE A 102 -2.94 2.94 -21.43
CA PHE A 102 -2.49 2.24 -20.23
C PHE A 102 -2.54 0.73 -20.44
N ALA A 103 -1.47 0.06 -20.05
CA ALA A 103 -1.31 -1.36 -20.26
C ALA A 103 -0.65 -2.04 -19.05
N VAL A 104 -0.91 -3.33 -18.91
CA VAL A 104 -0.29 -4.17 -17.88
C VAL A 104 0.32 -5.40 -18.52
N VAL A 105 1.51 -5.77 -18.04
CA VAL A 105 2.18 -7.03 -18.37
C VAL A 105 2.30 -7.82 -17.07
N GLU A 106 1.69 -9.00 -17.05
CA GLU A 106 1.79 -9.95 -15.95
C GLU A 106 2.94 -10.93 -16.19
N TYR A 107 3.73 -11.20 -15.15
CA TYR A 107 4.88 -12.09 -15.22
C TYR A 107 4.49 -13.52 -15.62
N ASP A 108 3.38 -14.04 -15.07
CA ASP A 108 2.91 -15.40 -15.33
C ASP A 108 2.48 -15.60 -16.79
N ASP A 109 1.77 -14.61 -17.35
CA ASP A 109 1.30 -14.63 -18.75
C ASP A 109 2.44 -14.47 -19.76
N SER A 110 3.47 -13.70 -19.45
CA SER A 110 4.49 -13.29 -20.42
C SER A 110 5.86 -13.00 -19.79
N PRO A 111 6.55 -14.01 -19.22
CA PRO A 111 7.85 -13.84 -18.57
C PRO A 111 8.94 -13.38 -19.56
N GLN A 112 8.80 -13.73 -20.83
CA GLN A 112 9.71 -13.33 -21.92
C GLN A 112 9.84 -11.80 -22.03
N ILE A 113 8.76 -11.05 -21.75
CA ILE A 113 8.78 -9.59 -21.84
C ILE A 113 9.66 -9.01 -20.71
N PHE A 114 9.59 -9.58 -19.51
CA PHE A 114 10.41 -9.18 -18.35
C PHE A 114 11.89 -9.39 -18.62
N HIS A 115 12.26 -10.52 -19.23
CA HIS A 115 13.63 -10.78 -19.66
C HIS A 115 14.08 -9.79 -20.74
N GLN A 116 13.23 -9.47 -21.72
CA GLN A 116 13.57 -8.54 -22.80
C GLN A 116 13.88 -7.11 -22.31
N ILE A 117 13.31 -6.70 -21.18
CA ILE A 117 13.52 -5.38 -20.57
C ILE A 117 14.48 -5.41 -19.38
N ASN A 118 15.08 -6.58 -19.08
CA ASN A 118 15.96 -6.82 -17.94
C ASN A 118 15.35 -6.37 -16.60
N LEU A 119 14.09 -6.73 -16.37
CA LEU A 119 13.38 -6.39 -15.13
C LEU A 119 13.32 -7.60 -14.19
N ASN A 120 13.96 -7.47 -13.03
CA ASN A 120 14.02 -8.53 -12.02
C ASN A 120 13.07 -8.29 -10.84
N THR A 121 12.43 -7.12 -10.77
CA THR A 121 11.60 -6.69 -9.64
C THR A 121 10.25 -6.19 -10.14
N ALA A 122 9.17 -6.56 -9.45
CA ALA A 122 7.83 -6.04 -9.66
C ALA A 122 7.28 -5.44 -8.36
N PRO A 123 6.38 -4.45 -8.40
CA PRO A 123 5.86 -3.77 -9.59
C PRO A 123 6.83 -2.73 -10.17
N ALA A 124 6.71 -2.41 -11.47
CA ALA A 124 7.45 -1.31 -12.11
C ALA A 124 6.61 -0.63 -13.20
N VAL A 125 6.68 0.69 -13.32
CA VAL A 125 5.98 1.45 -14.36
C VAL A 125 6.98 2.09 -15.31
N PHE A 126 6.74 1.90 -16.62
CA PHE A 126 7.52 2.50 -17.68
C PHE A 126 6.65 3.28 -18.64
N HIS A 127 7.19 4.40 -19.12
CA HIS A 127 6.69 5.14 -20.26
C HIS A 127 7.40 4.67 -21.54
N PHE A 128 6.63 4.42 -22.59
CA PHE A 128 7.15 4.17 -23.93
C PHE A 128 6.68 5.31 -24.84
N PRO A 129 7.58 6.22 -25.25
CA PRO A 129 7.21 7.35 -26.09
C PRO A 129 6.81 6.88 -27.50
N ALA A 130 6.01 7.68 -28.19
CA ALA A 130 5.60 7.43 -29.58
C ALA A 130 6.80 7.31 -30.53
N LYS A 131 7.83 8.15 -30.33
CA LYS A 131 9.06 8.20 -31.13
C LYS A 131 10.29 8.05 -30.24
N GLY A 132 11.30 7.33 -30.76
CA GLY A 132 12.58 7.14 -30.09
C GLY A 132 12.62 5.96 -29.12
N ALA A 133 13.82 5.69 -28.61
CA ALA A 133 14.06 4.65 -27.62
C ALA A 133 13.72 5.14 -26.21
N LYS A 134 13.42 4.19 -25.32
CA LYS A 134 13.18 4.41 -23.90
C LYS A 134 14.43 5.04 -23.25
N LYS A 135 14.25 6.14 -22.50
CA LYS A 135 15.27 6.78 -21.67
C LYS A 135 15.19 6.24 -20.23
N ARG A 136 16.25 6.43 -19.44
CA ARG A 136 16.24 6.07 -18.01
C ARG A 136 15.15 6.81 -17.23
N ALA A 137 14.87 8.05 -17.64
CA ALA A 137 13.84 8.89 -17.05
C ALA A 137 12.41 8.34 -17.30
N ASP A 138 12.23 7.49 -18.32
CA ASP A 138 10.95 6.84 -18.62
C ASP A 138 10.63 5.67 -17.68
N GLN A 139 11.44 5.43 -16.64
CA GLN A 139 11.12 4.52 -15.55
C GLN A 139 10.72 5.33 -14.32
N MET A 140 9.57 4.99 -13.73
CA MET A 140 9.15 5.59 -12.47
C MET A 140 9.93 4.97 -11.30
N ASP A 141 10.47 5.82 -10.43
CA ASP A 141 11.13 5.41 -9.18
C ASP A 141 10.09 5.25 -8.06
N MET A 142 9.47 4.06 -8.01
CA MET A 142 8.45 3.73 -7.01
C MET A 142 9.00 3.65 -5.58
N SER A 143 10.28 3.33 -5.41
CA SER A 143 10.90 3.23 -4.08
C SER A 143 11.04 4.60 -3.41
N ARG A 144 11.27 5.66 -4.19
CA ARG A 144 11.43 7.02 -3.68
C ARG A 144 10.12 7.82 -3.63
N VAL A 145 9.28 7.68 -4.67
CA VAL A 145 8.07 8.53 -4.83
C VAL A 145 6.80 7.83 -4.34
N GLY A 146 6.85 6.51 -4.13
CA GLY A 146 5.68 5.70 -3.82
C GLY A 146 4.90 5.26 -5.08
N PHE A 147 3.84 4.50 -4.86
CA PHE A 147 2.97 3.94 -5.91
C PHE A 147 1.54 4.48 -5.85
N ASP A 148 1.33 5.65 -5.22
CA ASP A 148 0.01 6.29 -5.23
C ASP A 148 -0.35 6.76 -6.64
N ALA A 149 -1.65 6.71 -6.99
CA ALA A 149 -2.16 7.15 -8.29
C ALA A 149 -1.80 8.61 -8.59
N ASP A 150 -1.77 9.48 -7.57
CA ASP A 150 -1.37 10.88 -7.68
C ASP A 150 0.11 11.04 -8.07
N SER A 151 0.98 10.21 -7.51
CA SER A 151 2.41 10.16 -7.86
C SER A 151 2.62 9.65 -9.28
N MET A 152 1.88 8.62 -9.68
CA MET A 152 1.91 8.11 -11.05
C MET A 152 1.37 9.13 -12.06
N ALA A 153 0.31 9.88 -11.72
CA ALA A 153 -0.23 10.95 -12.57
C ALA A 153 0.80 12.06 -12.80
N LYS A 154 1.56 12.45 -11.78
CA LYS A 154 2.67 13.41 -11.92
C LYS A 154 3.75 12.86 -12.85
N PHE A 155 4.14 11.60 -12.70
CA PHE A 155 5.09 10.95 -13.61
C PHE A 155 4.60 10.95 -15.06
N VAL A 156 3.31 10.65 -15.30
CA VAL A 156 2.71 10.73 -16.64
C VAL A 156 2.76 12.15 -17.17
N TYR A 157 2.37 13.14 -16.37
CA TYR A 157 2.41 14.55 -16.75
C TYR A 157 3.83 15.02 -17.15
N GLU A 158 4.86 14.66 -16.39
CA GLU A 158 6.25 14.99 -16.71
C GLU A 158 6.76 14.36 -18.03
N ARG A 159 6.10 13.31 -18.52
CA ARG A 159 6.52 12.56 -19.71
C ARG A 159 5.68 12.84 -20.95
N THR A 160 4.41 13.16 -20.76
CA THR A 160 3.44 13.29 -21.85
C THR A 160 2.76 14.65 -21.90
N GLU A 161 2.98 15.51 -20.89
CA GLU A 161 2.33 16.83 -20.72
C GLU A 161 0.80 16.75 -20.55
N ILE A 162 0.24 15.55 -20.38
CA ILE A 162 -1.19 15.33 -20.17
C ILE A 162 -1.48 15.34 -18.66
N GLN A 163 -2.29 16.29 -18.22
CA GLN A 163 -2.66 16.42 -16.81
C GLN A 163 -3.88 15.54 -16.47
N ILE A 164 -3.67 14.49 -15.67
CA ILE A 164 -4.75 13.59 -15.23
C ILE A 164 -5.15 13.93 -13.79
N ARG A 165 -6.42 14.26 -13.57
CA ARG A 165 -6.98 14.43 -12.22
C ARG A 165 -7.48 13.08 -11.70
N ILE A 166 -6.96 12.63 -10.56
CA ILE A 166 -7.31 11.34 -9.98
C ILE A 166 -8.71 11.37 -9.35
N LEU A 167 -9.57 10.44 -9.77
CA LEU A 167 -10.91 10.22 -9.24
C LEU A 167 -10.93 8.88 -8.51
N ARG A 168 -10.86 8.90 -7.18
CA ARG A 168 -10.94 7.70 -6.35
C ARG A 168 -12.40 7.25 -6.22
N PRO A 169 -12.72 5.95 -6.42
CA PRO A 169 -14.08 5.47 -6.22
C PRO A 169 -14.49 5.63 -4.74
N PRO A 170 -15.72 6.09 -4.45
CA PRO A 170 -16.19 6.22 -3.08
C PRO A 170 -16.25 4.85 -2.41
N ASN A 171 -15.61 4.70 -1.24
CA ASN A 171 -15.70 3.49 -0.44
C ASN A 171 -17.04 3.49 0.33
N TYR A 172 -18.02 2.71 -0.14
CA TYR A 172 -19.32 2.56 0.52
C TYR A 172 -19.31 1.59 1.72
N ALA A 173 -18.27 0.75 1.87
CA ALA A 173 -18.17 -0.18 2.99
C ALA A 173 -17.93 0.57 4.30
N ALA A 174 -17.05 1.58 4.29
CA ALA A 174 -16.78 2.41 5.46
C ALA A 174 -18.04 3.10 6.03
N PRO A 175 -18.83 3.87 5.24
CA PRO A 175 -20.05 4.49 5.75
C PRO A 175 -21.11 3.46 6.14
N ALA A 176 -21.20 2.30 5.46
CA ALA A 176 -22.11 1.23 5.85
C ALA A 176 -21.76 0.64 7.22
N VAL A 177 -20.48 0.38 7.50
CA VAL A 177 -20.02 -0.09 8.82
C VAL A 177 -20.25 0.96 9.90
N VAL A 178 -19.97 2.23 9.61
CA VAL A 178 -20.25 3.35 10.54
C VAL A 178 -21.75 3.45 10.84
N LEU A 179 -22.60 3.32 9.83
CA LEU A 179 -24.06 3.35 9.99
C LEU A 179 -24.55 2.15 10.81
N LEU A 180 -24.02 0.96 10.56
CA LEU A 180 -24.35 -0.25 11.32
C LEU A 180 -23.93 -0.13 12.78
N LEU A 181 -22.72 0.37 13.06
CA LEU A 181 -22.26 0.64 14.42
C LEU A 181 -23.13 1.69 15.11
N ALA A 182 -23.50 2.77 14.43
CA ALA A 182 -24.40 3.78 14.96
C ALA A 182 -25.77 3.20 15.31
N MET A 183 -26.36 2.39 14.43
CA MET A 183 -27.62 1.67 14.66
C MET A 183 -27.52 0.72 15.86
N LEU A 184 -26.41 -0.01 15.99
CA LEU A 184 -26.18 -0.92 17.12
C LEU A 184 -26.06 -0.17 18.45
N VAL A 185 -25.30 0.93 18.48
CA VAL A 185 -25.17 1.78 19.67
C VAL A 185 -26.50 2.41 20.04
N LEU A 186 -27.23 2.97 19.08
CA LEU A 186 -28.56 3.54 19.29
C LEU A 186 -29.57 2.48 19.75
N GLY A 187 -29.52 1.28 19.19
CA GLY A 187 -30.35 0.15 19.60
C GLY A 187 -30.06 -0.30 21.03
N LEU A 188 -28.78 -0.42 21.41
CA LEU A 188 -28.38 -0.74 22.79
C LEU A 188 -28.82 0.36 23.78
N LEU A 189 -28.66 1.63 23.41
CA LEU A 189 -29.12 2.75 24.22
C LEU A 189 -30.64 2.77 24.39
N TYR A 190 -31.39 2.44 23.34
CA TYR A 190 -32.85 2.32 23.40
C TYR A 190 -33.29 1.17 24.31
N MET A 191 -32.68 -0.03 24.16
CA MET A 191 -32.97 -1.18 25.02
C MET A 191 -32.60 -0.95 26.49
N ARG A 192 -31.50 -0.22 26.75
CA ARG A 192 -31.02 0.12 28.09
C ARG A 192 -31.51 1.50 28.57
N ARG A 193 -32.56 2.08 27.96
CA ARG A 193 -33.07 3.42 28.32
C ARG A 193 -33.35 3.59 29.81
N ASN A 194 -33.75 2.53 30.51
CA ASN A 194 -34.05 2.56 31.94
C ASN A 194 -32.82 2.36 32.84
N ASN A 195 -31.65 2.05 32.28
CA ASN A 195 -30.40 1.77 32.99
C ASN A 195 -29.23 2.51 32.31
N LEU A 196 -29.37 3.83 32.19
CA LEU A 196 -28.35 4.73 31.62
C LEU A 196 -27.35 5.23 32.67
N GLU A 197 -27.31 4.63 33.86
CA GLU A 197 -26.42 5.05 34.96
C GLU A 197 -24.94 5.04 34.54
N PHE A 198 -24.54 4.12 33.66
CA PHE A 198 -23.20 4.07 33.09
C PHE A 198 -22.81 5.34 32.32
N LEU A 199 -23.76 5.99 31.62
CA LEU A 199 -23.52 7.24 30.89
C LEU A 199 -23.39 8.46 31.81
N TYR A 200 -23.96 8.42 33.01
CA TYR A 200 -23.81 9.50 33.98
C TYR A 200 -22.57 9.31 34.87
N ASN A 201 -21.96 8.12 34.87
CA ASN A 201 -20.79 7.82 35.65
C ASN A 201 -19.53 8.50 35.08
N ARG A 202 -19.01 9.50 35.81
CA ARG A 202 -17.81 10.25 35.43
C ARG A 202 -16.57 9.36 35.32
N THR A 203 -16.48 8.29 36.12
CA THR A 203 -15.31 7.39 36.09
C THR A 203 -15.27 6.55 34.81
N SER A 204 -16.43 6.13 34.30
CA SER A 204 -16.54 5.44 33.01
C SER A 204 -16.03 6.31 31.86
N TRP A 205 -16.43 7.59 31.82
CA TRP A 205 -15.95 8.53 30.82
C TRP A 205 -14.45 8.80 30.94
N ALA A 206 -13.94 8.97 32.16
CA ALA A 206 -12.51 9.13 32.39
C ALA A 206 -11.72 7.92 31.87
N LEU A 207 -12.21 6.70 32.10
CA LEU A 207 -11.59 5.47 31.58
C LEU A 207 -11.60 5.43 30.05
N ILE A 208 -12.73 5.76 29.41
CA ILE A 208 -12.84 5.81 27.95
C ILE A 208 -11.86 6.83 27.36
N CYS A 209 -11.79 8.03 27.95
CA CYS A 209 -10.85 9.07 27.52
C CYS A 209 -9.40 8.61 27.64
N LEU A 210 -9.02 7.96 28.76
CA LEU A 210 -7.67 7.43 28.94
C LEU A 210 -7.34 6.34 27.91
N CYS A 211 -8.28 5.43 27.62
CA CYS A 211 -8.09 4.40 26.59
C CYS A 211 -7.81 5.02 25.21
N ILE A 212 -8.54 6.08 24.84
CA ILE A 212 -8.34 6.80 23.58
C ILE A 212 -6.97 7.48 23.55
N VAL A 213 -6.57 8.14 24.64
CA VAL A 213 -5.25 8.78 24.76
C VAL A 213 -4.12 7.76 24.61
N PHE A 214 -4.20 6.60 25.28
CA PHE A 214 -3.19 5.56 25.16
C PHE A 214 -3.12 4.96 23.76
N ALA A 215 -4.27 4.77 23.09
CA ALA A 215 -4.30 4.31 21.71
C ALA A 215 -3.60 5.30 20.78
N PHE A 216 -3.84 6.60 20.91
CA PHE A 216 -3.19 7.58 20.04
C PHE A 216 -1.72 7.83 20.36
N MET A 217 -1.34 7.84 21.64
CA MET A 217 0.04 8.07 22.07
C MET A 217 0.99 6.89 21.80
N SER A 218 0.46 5.67 21.68
CA SER A 218 1.27 4.47 21.40
C SER A 218 1.70 4.33 19.93
N GLY A 219 1.15 5.16 19.01
CA GLY A 219 1.46 5.12 17.58
C GLY A 219 0.43 4.39 16.71
N GLN A 220 -0.80 4.16 17.19
CA GLN A 220 -1.85 3.48 16.40
C GLN A 220 -2.14 4.19 15.07
N MET A 221 -2.03 5.53 15.00
CA MET A 221 -2.26 6.26 13.75
C MET A 221 -1.17 5.99 12.70
N TRP A 222 0.08 5.81 13.13
CA TRP A 222 1.15 5.42 12.21
C TRP A 222 0.88 4.03 11.62
N ASN A 223 0.44 3.08 12.45
CA ASN A 223 0.06 1.74 11.99
C ASN A 223 -1.13 1.79 11.01
N HIS A 224 -2.15 2.59 11.32
CA HIS A 224 -3.33 2.73 10.46
C HIS A 224 -2.96 3.29 9.07
N ILE A 225 -2.04 4.24 8.99
CA ILE A 225 -1.63 4.85 7.72
C ILE A 225 -0.74 3.91 6.89
N ARG A 226 0.21 3.21 7.53
CA ARG A 226 1.23 2.43 6.81
C ARG A 226 0.95 0.93 6.70
N GLY A 227 0.03 0.39 7.50
CA GLY A 227 -0.36 -1.02 7.48
C GLY A 227 0.81 -2.01 7.68
N PRO A 228 1.68 -1.85 8.70
CA PRO A 228 2.76 -2.79 8.97
C PRO A 228 2.22 -4.19 9.39
N PRO A 229 3.00 -5.27 9.27
CA PRO A 229 2.61 -6.58 9.77
C PRO A 229 2.55 -6.57 11.31
N PHE A 230 1.80 -7.52 11.87
CA PHE A 230 1.61 -7.61 13.32
C PHE A 230 2.89 -8.01 14.07
N VAL A 231 3.61 -9.00 13.54
CA VAL A 231 4.90 -9.51 14.02
C VAL A 231 5.79 -9.79 12.82
N MET A 232 7.10 -9.79 13.04
CA MET A 232 8.06 -10.15 12.00
C MET A 232 8.97 -11.28 12.48
N THR A 233 9.05 -12.34 11.70
CA THR A 233 9.96 -13.47 11.93
C THR A 233 11.22 -13.26 11.12
N ASN A 234 12.38 -13.37 11.78
CA ASN A 234 13.65 -13.28 11.09
C ASN A 234 13.85 -14.54 10.21
N PRO A 235 14.06 -14.41 8.89
CA PRO A 235 14.22 -15.55 7.99
C PRO A 235 15.39 -16.47 8.34
N HIS A 236 16.43 -15.94 8.97
CA HIS A 236 17.67 -16.66 9.27
C HIS A 236 17.65 -17.34 10.64
N THR A 237 17.11 -16.68 11.67
CA THR A 237 17.08 -17.23 13.04
C THR A 237 15.75 -17.90 13.41
N ARG A 238 14.70 -17.75 12.58
CA ARG A 238 13.31 -18.18 12.84
C ARG A 238 12.69 -17.64 14.13
N GLU A 239 13.33 -16.69 14.79
CA GLU A 239 12.79 -16.07 15.99
C GLU A 239 11.72 -15.04 15.63
N THR A 240 10.59 -15.09 16.35
CA THR A 240 9.50 -14.12 16.24
C THR A 240 9.86 -12.87 17.02
N SER A 241 10.13 -11.76 16.33
CA SER A 241 10.38 -10.47 16.96
C SER A 241 9.08 -9.68 17.09
N PHE A 242 8.74 -9.30 18.32
CA PHE A 242 7.59 -8.43 18.64
C PHE A 242 7.95 -6.94 18.59
N ILE A 243 9.25 -6.62 18.57
CA ILE A 243 9.78 -5.27 18.49
C ILE A 243 10.77 -5.21 17.33
N HIS A 244 10.60 -4.23 16.45
CA HIS A 244 11.46 -3.98 15.31
C HIS A 244 12.69 -3.17 15.73
N GLY A 245 13.88 -3.60 15.29
CA GLY A 245 15.16 -2.98 15.64
C GLY A 245 15.49 -1.66 14.94
N SER A 246 14.58 -1.11 14.13
CA SER A 246 14.77 0.18 13.44
C SER A 246 13.86 1.25 14.03
N THR A 247 14.39 2.47 14.14
CA THR A 247 13.68 3.65 14.65
C THR A 247 12.62 4.17 13.68
N GLN A 248 12.74 3.84 12.39
CA GLN A 248 11.86 4.34 11.32
C GLN A 248 10.65 3.43 11.06
N TYR A 249 10.58 2.28 11.73
CA TYR A 249 9.55 1.27 11.53
C TYR A 249 8.97 0.79 12.86
N GLN A 250 7.70 0.38 12.86
CA GLN A 250 6.97 -0.05 14.04
C GLN A 250 6.05 -1.21 13.67
N LEU A 251 6.04 -2.27 14.48
CA LEU A 251 5.10 -3.36 14.34
C LEU A 251 3.79 -3.08 15.10
N VAL A 252 2.69 -3.70 14.70
CA VAL A 252 1.40 -3.50 15.39
C VAL A 252 1.46 -4.01 16.84
N ALA A 253 2.16 -5.11 17.08
CA ALA A 253 2.36 -5.64 18.44
C ALA A 253 3.07 -4.65 19.38
N GLU A 254 4.04 -3.87 18.88
CA GLU A 254 4.75 -2.86 19.68
C GLU A 254 3.81 -1.81 20.25
N THR A 255 2.85 -1.37 19.44
CA THR A 255 1.89 -0.33 19.85
C THR A 255 1.04 -0.79 21.03
N TYR A 256 0.59 -2.06 21.03
CA TYR A 256 -0.14 -2.62 22.16
C TYR A 256 0.74 -2.74 23.41
N LEU A 257 1.99 -3.18 23.27
CA LEU A 257 2.94 -3.22 24.37
C LEU A 257 3.16 -1.83 24.99
N VAL A 258 3.44 -0.82 24.17
CA VAL A 258 3.65 0.56 24.63
C VAL A 258 2.39 1.12 25.29
N ALA A 259 1.20 0.86 24.74
CA ALA A 259 -0.06 1.30 25.34
C ALA A 259 -0.27 0.72 26.75
N VAL A 260 0.02 -0.57 26.94
CA VAL A 260 -0.06 -1.24 28.26
C VAL A 260 0.95 -0.64 29.24
N LEU A 261 2.18 -0.35 28.80
CA LEU A 261 3.19 0.28 29.66
C LEU A 261 2.78 1.69 30.10
N TYR A 262 2.23 2.51 29.19
CA TYR A 262 1.69 3.82 29.55
C TYR A 262 0.52 3.72 30.51
N ALA A 263 -0.40 2.77 30.30
CA ALA A 263 -1.51 2.53 31.22
C ALA A 263 -1.01 2.13 32.62
N ALA A 264 -0.02 1.24 32.71
CA ALA A 264 0.59 0.85 33.97
C ALA A 264 1.22 2.05 34.68
N ILE A 265 2.10 2.81 34.01
CA ILE A 265 2.76 3.99 34.59
C ILE A 265 1.71 5.00 35.10
N THR A 266 0.68 5.27 34.30
CA THR A 266 -0.42 6.18 34.68
C THR A 266 -1.17 5.66 35.92
N ALA A 267 -1.48 4.36 35.98
CA ALA A 267 -2.10 3.75 37.15
C ALA A 267 -1.23 3.91 38.41
N GLY A 268 0.10 3.78 38.28
CA GLY A 268 1.04 4.04 39.38
C GLY A 268 0.98 5.49 39.88
N PHE A 269 0.90 6.46 38.97
CA PHE A 269 0.71 7.87 39.32
C PHE A 269 -0.65 8.15 39.97
N ILE A 270 -1.73 7.52 39.51
CA ILE A 270 -3.06 7.65 40.12
C ILE A 270 -3.04 7.15 41.56
N VAL A 271 -2.44 5.98 41.82
CA VAL A 271 -2.30 5.42 43.17
C VAL A 271 -1.44 6.32 44.07
N LEU A 272 -0.37 6.90 43.54
CA LEU A 272 0.46 7.87 44.27
C LEU A 272 -0.33 9.13 44.66
N ASN A 273 -1.12 9.66 43.72
CA ASN A 273 -1.91 10.86 43.97
C ASN A 273 -3.03 10.59 44.99
N ASP A 274 -3.69 9.44 44.89
CA ASP A 274 -4.72 9.01 45.86
C ASP A 274 -4.13 8.76 47.25
N ALA A 275 -2.90 8.25 47.34
CA ALA A 275 -2.18 8.15 48.61
C ALA A 275 -1.86 9.51 49.25
N ALA A 276 -1.58 10.52 48.41
CA ALA A 276 -1.30 11.89 48.85
C ALA A 276 -2.55 12.60 49.37
N ASP A 277 -3.65 12.57 48.61
CA ASP A 277 -4.92 13.24 48.95
C ASP A 277 -5.82 12.46 49.92
N GLY A 278 -5.56 11.16 50.10
CA GLY A 278 -6.40 10.27 50.89
C GLY A 278 -6.50 10.65 52.37
N LYS A 279 -7.73 10.71 52.90
CA LYS A 279 -8.04 10.83 54.34
C LYS A 279 -7.99 9.49 55.10
N SER A 280 -7.40 8.47 54.49
CA SER A 280 -7.35 7.10 55.05
C SER A 280 -6.26 6.96 56.12
N ASP A 281 -6.27 5.80 56.80
CA ASP A 281 -5.30 5.48 57.85
C ASP A 281 -3.84 5.69 57.38
N PRO A 282 -2.97 6.23 58.25
CA PRO A 282 -1.57 6.51 57.90
C PRO A 282 -0.82 5.30 57.33
N ASN A 283 -1.11 4.11 57.85
CA ASN A 283 -0.49 2.85 57.40
C ASN A 283 -0.93 2.49 55.98
N ARG A 284 -2.22 2.67 55.65
CA ARG A 284 -2.75 2.37 54.31
C ARG A 284 -2.19 3.33 53.27
N ARG A 285 -2.08 4.63 53.59
CA ARG A 285 -1.45 5.63 52.72
C ARG A 285 -0.01 5.30 52.41
N ARG A 286 0.76 4.90 53.44
CA ARG A 286 2.16 4.51 53.28
C ARG A 286 2.30 3.30 52.34
N ILE A 287 1.47 2.28 52.48
CA ILE A 287 1.48 1.10 51.59
C ILE A 287 1.14 1.52 50.15
N MET A 288 0.09 2.31 49.94
CA MET A 288 -0.31 2.77 48.61
C MET A 288 0.79 3.61 47.95
N ALA A 289 1.46 4.49 48.70
CA ALA A 289 2.57 5.28 48.19
C ALA A 289 3.76 4.40 47.73
N PHE A 290 4.14 3.39 48.53
CA PHE A 290 5.22 2.47 48.13
C PHE A 290 4.85 1.61 46.93
N VAL A 291 3.61 1.11 46.87
CA VAL A 291 3.12 0.34 45.72
C VAL A 291 3.10 1.19 44.45
N GLY A 292 2.55 2.41 44.53
CA GLY A 292 2.49 3.33 43.40
C GLY A 292 3.89 3.74 42.92
N LEU A 293 4.82 4.04 43.84
CA LEU A 293 6.21 4.34 43.50
C LEU A 293 6.89 3.16 42.82
N GLY A 294 6.75 1.95 43.37
CA GLY A 294 7.32 0.73 42.80
C GLY A 294 6.79 0.47 41.38
N LEU A 295 5.49 0.66 41.17
CA LEU A 295 4.86 0.49 39.86
C LEU A 295 5.44 1.48 38.84
N VAL A 296 5.49 2.78 39.16
CA VAL A 296 6.08 3.79 38.26
C VAL A 296 7.53 3.45 37.94
N VAL A 297 8.34 3.15 38.94
CA VAL A 297 9.78 2.85 38.80
C VAL A 297 10.03 1.62 37.91
N VAL A 298 9.31 0.53 38.13
CA VAL A 298 9.48 -0.72 37.38
C VAL A 298 9.05 -0.55 35.92
N PHE A 299 7.84 -0.04 35.69
CA PHE A 299 7.30 0.07 34.33
C PHE A 299 7.97 1.18 33.51
N PHE A 300 8.38 2.29 34.14
CA PHE A 300 9.19 3.30 33.48
C PHE A 300 10.55 2.76 33.07
N SER A 301 11.18 1.94 33.94
CA SER A 301 12.43 1.28 33.56
C SER A 301 12.26 0.30 32.40
N LEU A 302 11.16 -0.45 32.36
CA LEU A 302 10.87 -1.38 31.26
C LEU A 302 10.66 -0.62 29.94
N LEU A 303 9.97 0.52 30.00
CA LEU A 303 9.78 1.39 28.85
C LEU A 303 11.11 1.93 28.31
N LEU A 304 12.03 2.35 29.19
CA LEU A 304 13.37 2.78 28.79
C LEU A 304 14.21 1.65 28.16
N SER A 305 14.12 0.42 28.68
CA SER A 305 14.80 -0.75 28.10
C SER A 305 14.30 -1.03 26.68
N ILE A 306 12.98 -1.01 26.44
CA ILE A 306 12.40 -1.16 25.10
C ILE A 306 12.84 -0.03 24.17
N PHE A 307 12.81 1.22 24.67
CA PHE A 307 13.26 2.37 23.88
C PHE A 307 14.73 2.25 23.46
N ARG A 308 15.60 1.81 24.36
CA ARG A 308 17.03 1.59 24.08
C ARG A 308 17.27 0.45 23.08
N SER A 309 16.50 -0.63 23.17
CA SER A 309 16.56 -1.73 22.19
C SER A 309 16.30 -1.21 20.77
N LYS A 310 15.38 -0.23 20.64
CA LYS A 310 15.05 0.41 19.36
C LYS A 310 16.03 1.52 18.95
N TYR A 311 16.56 2.27 19.92
CA TYR A 311 17.57 3.31 19.72
C TYR A 311 18.87 2.95 20.45
N GLN A 312 19.74 2.19 19.78
CA GLN A 312 20.97 1.66 20.40
C GLN A 312 21.95 2.73 20.89
N GLY A 313 21.82 3.98 20.40
CA GLY A 313 22.62 5.11 20.86
C GLY A 313 22.17 5.75 22.18
N TYR A 314 21.11 5.24 22.84
CA TYR A 314 20.60 5.85 24.08
C TYR A 314 21.48 5.46 25.29
N PRO A 315 22.08 6.42 26.01
CA PRO A 315 23.10 6.11 27.02
C PRO A 315 22.53 5.78 28.41
N TYR A 316 21.29 6.14 28.70
CA TYR A 316 20.72 6.02 30.05
C TYR A 316 19.95 4.71 30.24
N SER A 317 20.10 4.09 31.41
CA SER A 317 19.31 2.94 31.87
C SER A 317 18.94 3.14 33.34
N PHE A 318 17.80 2.60 33.78
CA PHE A 318 17.36 2.73 35.16
C PHE A 318 17.57 1.45 35.97
N LEU A 319 16.62 0.50 35.94
CA LEU A 319 16.72 -0.79 36.64
C LEU A 319 17.02 -1.96 35.70
N PHE A 320 16.33 -1.99 34.56
CA PHE A 320 16.50 -3.01 33.52
C PHE A 320 17.36 -2.47 32.39
N ARG A 321 18.19 -3.34 31.84
CA ARG A 321 19.10 -3.02 30.74
C ARG A 321 18.45 -3.24 29.39
#